data_AF-A0A974S6X7-F1
#
_entry.id   AF-A0A974S6X7-F1
#
_cell.length_a   1.000
_cell.length_b   1.000
_cell.length_c   1.000
_cell.angle_alpha   90.00
_cell.angle_beta   90.00
_cell.angle_gamma   90.00
#
_symmetry.space_group_name_H-M   'P 1'
#
loop_
_entity.id
_entity.type
_entity.pdbx_description
1 polymer ?
#
loop_
_entity_poly.entity_id
_entity_poly.type
_entity_poly.pdbx_seq_one_letter_code
_entity_poly.pdbx_strand_id
1 'polypeptide(L)'
;MAKLDLGALDQALEAAHQPALAAALVQMTGDLHWLRKEWTPTYTPLSRGETGVPEAEQAKFRAEAKAAILDWFAKGAAHDHPDPAALRRMMSFVAGADIPENYADFLNDELAIGGQSSKDPQWTTPGLKDAARRMHVLVIGAGMSGLLTGIRLTQAGIDFEIVDKNADVGGTWLENTYPGCRVDSSNHIYSYSFEPNHNWPQHFSTQPVLLDYFRGVANRYDLRKKIRFETSVEEMVWDEGRAVWNVTVNTPAGSEKIVANSVITAVGQLNRPRLPDVKGRERFKGRPSTPPSGPTTST
;
A
#
# COMPACT_ATOMS: atom_id res chain seq x y z
N MET A 1 -29.82 -0.55 8.62
CA MET A 1 -28.98 -1.58 7.96
C MET A 1 -29.33 -1.61 6.49
N ALA A 2 -28.35 -1.47 5.60
CA ALA A 2 -28.59 -1.73 4.17
C ALA A 2 -29.08 -3.18 4.03
N LYS A 3 -30.17 -3.41 3.28
CA LYS A 3 -30.61 -4.78 2.97
C LYS A 3 -29.48 -5.46 2.18
N LEU A 4 -29.05 -6.64 2.65
CA LEU A 4 -28.10 -7.45 1.92
C LEU A 4 -28.70 -7.84 0.57
N ASP A 5 -28.02 -7.52 -0.51
CA ASP A 5 -28.39 -7.95 -1.86
C ASP A 5 -27.97 -9.41 -2.04
N LEU A 6 -28.96 -10.31 -2.10
CA LEU A 6 -28.74 -11.74 -2.24
C LEU A 6 -28.10 -12.10 -3.58
N GLY A 7 -28.42 -11.37 -4.65
CA GLY A 7 -27.83 -11.60 -5.97
C GLY A 7 -26.36 -11.20 -6.00
N ALA A 8 -26.02 -10.08 -5.34
CA ALA A 8 -24.64 -9.67 -5.18
C ALA A 8 -23.84 -10.65 -4.30
N LEU A 9 -24.45 -11.19 -3.23
CA LEU A 9 -23.82 -12.22 -2.40
C LEU A 9 -23.50 -13.48 -3.21
N ASP A 10 -24.45 -13.95 -4.03
CA ASP A 10 -24.23 -15.13 -4.87
C ASP A 10 -23.09 -14.93 -5.87
N GLN A 11 -23.03 -13.77 -6.53
CA GLN A 11 -21.90 -13.44 -7.42
C GLN A 11 -20.57 -13.36 -6.68
N ALA A 12 -20.56 -12.81 -5.46
CA ALA A 12 -19.36 -12.70 -4.65
C ALA A 12 -18.85 -14.09 -4.21
N LEU A 13 -19.74 -14.98 -3.78
CA LEU A 13 -19.41 -16.36 -3.43
C LEU A 13 -18.88 -17.17 -4.62
N GLU A 14 -19.46 -16.94 -5.80
CA GLU A 14 -19.00 -17.57 -7.04
C GLU A 14 -17.58 -17.15 -7.44
N ALA A 15 -17.24 -15.88 -7.22
CA ALA A 15 -15.93 -15.32 -7.53
C ALA A 15 -14.89 -15.48 -6.40
N ALA A 16 -15.31 -15.85 -5.20
CA ALA A 16 -14.43 -15.89 -4.03
C ALA A 16 -13.33 -16.95 -4.15
N HIS A 17 -12.10 -16.58 -3.80
CA HIS A 17 -11.04 -17.54 -3.59
C HIS A 17 -11.33 -18.36 -2.32
N GLN A 18 -11.77 -19.61 -2.51
CA GLN A 18 -12.29 -20.47 -1.44
C GLN A 18 -11.37 -20.58 -0.21
N PRO A 19 -10.04 -20.80 -0.33
CA PRO A 19 -9.17 -20.87 0.83
C PRO A 19 -9.14 -19.57 1.66
N ALA A 20 -9.19 -18.42 0.98
CA ALA A 20 -9.25 -17.12 1.67
C ALA A 20 -10.63 -16.92 2.33
N LEU A 21 -11.72 -17.32 1.66
CA LEU A 21 -13.06 -17.28 2.22
C LEU A 21 -13.18 -18.19 3.45
N ALA A 22 -12.56 -19.37 3.45
CA ALA A 22 -12.55 -20.27 4.60
C ALA A 22 -11.87 -19.61 5.82
N ALA A 23 -10.70 -18.98 5.61
CA ALA A 23 -10.03 -18.22 6.67
C ALA A 23 -10.89 -17.05 7.19
N ALA A 24 -11.58 -16.33 6.31
CA ALA A 24 -12.51 -15.28 6.70
C ALA A 24 -13.71 -15.83 7.50
N LEU A 25 -14.26 -16.99 7.11
CA LEU A 25 -15.35 -17.66 7.82
C LEU A 25 -14.92 -18.12 9.22
N VAL A 26 -13.68 -18.61 9.39
CA VAL A 26 -13.12 -18.90 10.72
C VAL A 26 -13.14 -17.63 11.59
N GLN A 27 -12.65 -16.50 11.09
CA GLN A 27 -12.66 -15.24 11.85
C GLN A 27 -14.08 -14.75 12.15
N MET A 28 -15.00 -14.92 11.19
CA MET A 28 -16.37 -14.44 11.29
C MET A 28 -17.23 -15.31 12.23
N THR A 29 -16.93 -16.61 12.37
CA THR A 29 -17.76 -17.58 13.12
C THR A 29 -17.07 -18.18 14.33
N GLY A 30 -15.76 -18.00 14.47
CA GLY A 30 -14.93 -18.65 15.49
C GLY A 30 -14.74 -20.16 15.27
N ASP A 31 -15.24 -20.72 14.17
CA ASP A 31 -15.31 -22.17 13.99
C ASP A 31 -14.24 -22.70 13.02
N LEU A 32 -13.35 -23.58 13.51
CA LEU A 32 -12.32 -24.20 12.70
C LEU A 32 -12.83 -25.32 11.76
N HIS A 33 -14.12 -25.65 11.81
CA HIS A 33 -14.71 -26.59 10.84
C HIS A 33 -14.58 -26.11 9.40
N TRP A 34 -14.40 -24.81 9.14
CA TRP A 34 -14.17 -24.31 7.78
C TRP A 34 -12.85 -24.80 7.16
N LEU A 35 -11.94 -25.36 7.97
CA LEU A 35 -10.63 -25.85 7.57
C LEU A 35 -10.61 -27.39 7.44
N ARG A 36 -11.62 -27.98 6.78
CA ARG A 36 -11.71 -29.44 6.57
C ARG A 36 -10.74 -29.93 5.52
N LYS A 37 -10.30 -31.17 5.66
CA LYS A 37 -9.35 -31.80 4.74
C LYS A 37 -9.87 -31.87 3.31
N GLU A 38 -11.17 -32.08 3.12
CA GLU A 38 -11.82 -32.17 1.81
C GLU A 38 -11.81 -30.84 1.05
N TRP A 39 -11.58 -29.73 1.77
CA TRP A 39 -11.54 -28.38 1.22
C TRP A 39 -10.13 -27.79 1.19
N THR A 40 -9.13 -28.52 1.68
CA THR A 40 -7.75 -28.07 1.69
C THR A 40 -7.24 -27.94 0.26
N PRO A 41 -6.71 -26.77 -0.15
CA PRO A 41 -6.20 -26.58 -1.49
C PRO A 41 -4.92 -27.41 -1.72
N THR A 42 -4.74 -27.85 -2.96
CA THR A 42 -3.49 -28.41 -3.48
C THR A 42 -3.06 -27.55 -4.65
N TYR A 43 -2.00 -26.75 -4.45
CA TYR A 43 -1.49 -25.88 -5.49
C TYR A 43 -0.50 -26.61 -6.39
N THR A 44 -0.77 -26.60 -7.69
CA THR A 44 0.17 -27.14 -8.68
C THR A 44 1.01 -25.99 -9.25
N PRO A 45 2.34 -26.15 -9.41
CA PRO A 45 3.16 -25.13 -10.07
C PRO A 45 2.55 -24.71 -11.41
N LEU A 46 2.51 -23.40 -11.68
CA LEU A 46 1.92 -22.79 -12.89
C LEU A 46 0.39 -22.83 -13.01
N SER A 47 -0.33 -23.45 -12.07
CA SER A 47 -1.79 -23.36 -12.03
C SER A 47 -2.23 -21.91 -11.74
N ARG A 48 -3.31 -21.46 -12.40
CA ARG A 48 -3.82 -20.09 -12.24
C ARG A 48 -4.99 -20.07 -11.27
N GLY A 49 -4.70 -20.15 -9.98
CA GLY A 49 -5.70 -20.01 -8.92
C GLY A 49 -6.60 -21.24 -8.74
N GLU A 50 -6.26 -22.36 -9.37
CA GLU A 50 -6.91 -23.64 -9.13
C GLU A 50 -6.51 -24.16 -7.74
N THR A 51 -7.51 -24.51 -6.94
CA THR A 51 -7.32 -25.03 -5.59
C THR A 51 -7.12 -26.53 -5.58
N GLY A 52 -7.32 -27.24 -6.70
CA GLY A 52 -7.31 -28.71 -6.74
C GLY A 52 -8.50 -29.37 -6.00
N VAL A 53 -9.42 -28.59 -5.44
CA VAL A 53 -10.62 -29.10 -4.76
C VAL A 53 -11.68 -29.45 -5.80
N PRO A 54 -12.33 -30.64 -5.74
CA PRO A 54 -13.38 -31.01 -6.68
C PRO A 54 -14.56 -30.02 -6.68
N GLU A 55 -15.12 -29.72 -7.85
CA GLU A 55 -16.22 -28.76 -8.01
C GLU A 55 -17.43 -29.05 -7.11
N ALA A 56 -17.77 -30.32 -6.91
CA ALA A 56 -18.85 -30.73 -6.01
C ALA A 56 -18.58 -30.34 -4.54
N GLU A 57 -17.31 -30.37 -4.09
CA GLU A 57 -16.92 -29.93 -2.75
C GLU A 57 -16.87 -28.42 -2.65
N GLN A 58 -16.45 -27.72 -3.71
CA GLN A 58 -16.52 -26.25 -3.77
C GLN A 58 -17.97 -25.76 -3.69
N ALA A 59 -18.90 -26.41 -4.39
CA ALA A 59 -20.32 -26.08 -4.35
C ALA A 59 -20.92 -26.28 -2.95
N LYS A 60 -20.58 -27.38 -2.26
CA LYS A 60 -20.98 -27.60 -0.86
C LYS A 60 -20.43 -26.51 0.06
N PHE A 61 -19.13 -26.20 -0.06
CA PHE A 61 -18.50 -25.11 0.69
C PHE A 61 -19.24 -23.79 0.51
N ARG A 62 -19.55 -23.39 -0.73
CA ARG A 62 -20.26 -22.14 -1.02
C ARG A 62 -21.67 -22.11 -0.45
N ALA A 63 -22.40 -23.22 -0.51
CA ALA A 63 -23.74 -23.31 0.07
C ALA A 63 -23.72 -23.13 1.60
N GLU A 64 -22.77 -23.79 2.28
CA GLU A 64 -22.58 -23.63 3.72
C GLU A 64 -22.11 -22.21 4.08
N ALA A 65 -21.13 -21.67 3.34
CA ALA A 65 -20.64 -20.31 3.53
C ALA A 65 -21.76 -19.26 3.40
N LYS A 66 -22.64 -19.41 2.40
CA LYS A 66 -23.81 -18.54 2.23
C LYS A 66 -24.69 -18.55 3.47
N ALA A 67 -25.01 -19.73 4.00
CA ALA A 67 -25.85 -19.86 5.19
C ALA A 67 -25.20 -19.18 6.40
N ALA A 68 -23.91 -19.38 6.61
CA ALA A 68 -23.17 -18.76 7.72
C ALA A 68 -23.07 -17.23 7.60
N ILE A 69 -22.84 -16.70 6.40
CA ILE A 69 -22.81 -15.24 6.15
C ILE A 69 -24.18 -14.64 6.43
N LEU A 70 -25.26 -15.26 5.96
CA LEU A 70 -26.62 -14.78 6.21
C LEU A 70 -26.97 -14.81 7.70
N ASP A 71 -26.57 -15.88 8.40
CA ASP A 71 -26.75 -16.01 9.85
C ASP A 71 -26.00 -14.91 10.61
N TRP A 72 -24.75 -14.65 10.22
CA TRP A 72 -23.92 -13.60 10.80
C TRP A 72 -24.53 -12.20 10.59
N PHE A 73 -25.00 -11.88 9.39
CA PHE A 73 -25.69 -10.60 9.11
C PHE A 73 -26.99 -10.45 9.90
N ALA A 74 -27.68 -11.55 10.20
CA ALA A 74 -28.93 -11.54 10.95
C ALA A 74 -28.71 -11.39 12.47
N LYS A 75 -27.73 -12.11 13.02
CA LYS A 75 -27.48 -12.19 14.47
C LYS A 75 -26.47 -11.16 14.98
N GLY A 76 -25.45 -10.85 14.17
CA GLY A 76 -24.36 -9.95 14.51
C GLY A 76 -23.57 -10.41 15.73
N ALA A 77 -22.50 -11.18 15.53
CA ALA A 77 -21.56 -11.50 16.60
C ALA A 77 -20.13 -11.38 16.08
N ALA A 78 -19.34 -10.52 16.71
CA ALA A 78 -17.90 -10.60 16.61
C ALA A 78 -17.44 -11.78 17.47
N HIS A 79 -16.56 -12.61 16.92
CA HIS A 79 -15.88 -13.65 17.69
C HIS A 79 -14.50 -13.15 18.10
N ASP A 80 -13.96 -13.75 19.15
CA ASP A 80 -12.58 -13.50 19.54
C ASP A 80 -11.64 -13.85 18.37
N HIS A 81 -10.54 -13.12 18.29
CA HIS A 81 -9.54 -13.37 17.28
C HIS A 81 -8.93 -14.77 17.46
N PRO A 82 -8.60 -15.48 16.36
CA PRO A 82 -7.94 -16.78 16.44
C PRO A 82 -6.64 -16.66 17.22
N ASP A 83 -6.43 -17.58 18.17
CA ASP A 83 -5.15 -17.71 18.86
C ASP A 83 -4.01 -18.08 17.88
N PRO A 84 -2.73 -17.99 18.27
CA PRO A 84 -1.61 -18.29 17.37
C PRO A 84 -1.65 -19.70 16.77
N ALA A 85 -2.20 -20.70 17.48
CA ALA A 85 -2.30 -22.06 16.98
C ALA A 85 -3.40 -22.20 15.92
N ALA A 86 -4.56 -21.59 16.15
CA ALA A 86 -5.65 -21.46 15.19
C ALA A 86 -5.20 -20.68 13.95
N LEU A 87 -4.46 -19.59 14.14
CA LEU A 87 -3.89 -18.79 13.05
C LEU A 87 -2.93 -19.61 12.18
N ARG A 88 -2.00 -20.34 12.80
CA ARG A 88 -1.09 -21.24 12.06
C ARG A 88 -1.86 -22.29 11.27
N ARG A 89 -2.93 -22.86 11.84
CA ARG A 89 -3.79 -23.83 11.14
C ARG A 89 -4.52 -23.19 9.96
N MET A 90 -5.05 -21.98 10.12
CA MET A 90 -5.65 -21.21 9.02
C MET A 90 -4.65 -20.97 7.91
N MET A 91 -3.44 -20.52 8.25
CA MET A 91 -2.42 -20.23 7.24
C MET A 91 -1.90 -21.51 6.57
N SER A 92 -1.78 -22.62 7.30
CA SER A 92 -1.42 -23.92 6.72
C SER A 92 -2.49 -24.42 5.75
N PHE A 93 -3.76 -24.23 6.10
CA PHE A 93 -4.88 -24.52 5.21
C PHE A 93 -4.83 -23.64 3.95
N VAL A 94 -4.67 -22.33 4.10
CA VAL A 94 -4.58 -21.41 2.95
C VAL A 94 -3.38 -21.72 2.06
N ALA A 95 -2.24 -22.13 2.64
CA ALA A 95 -1.05 -22.52 1.89
C ALA A 95 -1.15 -23.90 1.24
N GLY A 96 -2.10 -24.75 1.67
CA GLY A 96 -2.16 -26.16 1.26
C GLY A 96 -0.97 -26.99 1.77
N ALA A 97 -0.25 -26.49 2.78
CA ALA A 97 0.96 -27.10 3.33
C ALA A 97 1.13 -26.74 4.80
N ASP A 98 1.79 -27.61 5.58
CA ASP A 98 2.06 -27.32 6.99
C ASP A 98 3.02 -26.15 7.14
N ILE A 99 2.61 -25.14 7.90
CA ILE A 99 3.47 -24.01 8.26
C ILE A 99 4.19 -24.34 9.57
N PRO A 100 5.53 -24.30 9.61
CA PRO A 100 6.29 -24.58 10.82
C PRO A 100 5.92 -23.67 11.99
N GLU A 101 5.98 -24.20 13.21
CA GLU A 101 5.58 -23.50 14.44
C GLU A 101 6.35 -22.18 14.68
N ASN A 102 7.62 -22.13 14.28
CA ASN A 102 8.46 -20.93 14.42
C ASN A 102 8.00 -19.74 13.54
N TYR A 103 7.04 -19.93 12.63
CA TYR A 103 6.41 -18.84 11.88
C TYR A 103 5.19 -18.24 12.60
N ALA A 104 4.71 -18.83 13.70
CA ALA A 104 3.49 -18.38 14.36
C ALA A 104 3.58 -16.92 14.84
N ASP A 105 4.68 -16.55 15.50
CA ASP A 105 4.91 -15.17 15.98
C ASP A 105 4.98 -14.18 14.82
N PHE A 106 5.69 -14.56 13.75
CA PHE A 106 5.78 -13.77 12.53
C PHE A 106 4.40 -13.55 11.89
N LEU A 107 3.61 -14.61 11.73
CA LEU A 107 2.27 -14.53 11.15
C LEU A 107 1.33 -13.69 12.02
N ASN A 108 1.39 -13.87 13.34
CA ASN A 108 0.58 -13.09 14.26
C ASN A 108 0.88 -11.60 14.16
N ASP A 109 2.16 -11.24 14.07
CA ASP A 109 2.60 -9.85 13.98
C ASP A 109 2.35 -9.21 12.61
N GLU A 110 2.54 -9.95 11.52
CA GLU A 110 2.32 -9.47 10.14
C GLU A 110 0.84 -9.35 9.79
N LEU A 111 0.01 -10.30 10.23
CA LEU A 111 -1.42 -10.26 9.93
C LEU A 111 -2.18 -9.29 10.83
N ALA A 112 -1.61 -8.96 12.01
CA ALA A 112 -2.15 -8.00 12.97
C ALA A 112 -3.66 -8.18 13.22
N ILE A 113 -4.12 -9.44 13.31
CA ILE A 113 -5.56 -9.77 13.34
C ILE A 113 -6.25 -9.14 14.56
N GLY A 114 -5.55 -9.00 15.68
CA GLY A 114 -6.02 -8.29 16.87
C GLY A 114 -6.00 -6.76 16.78
N GLY A 115 -5.75 -6.20 15.59
CA GLY A 115 -5.67 -4.75 15.35
C GLY A 115 -4.42 -4.08 15.92
N GLN A 116 -3.42 -4.88 16.33
CA GLN A 116 -2.14 -4.39 16.85
C GLN A 116 -0.99 -5.19 16.24
N SER A 117 0.09 -4.49 15.92
CA SER A 117 1.38 -5.04 15.53
C SER A 117 2.46 -4.56 16.49
N SER A 118 3.47 -5.38 16.75
CA SER A 118 4.69 -4.95 17.45
C SER A 118 5.42 -3.81 16.74
N LYS A 119 5.13 -3.63 15.44
CA LYS A 119 5.66 -2.55 14.61
C LYS A 119 4.83 -1.27 14.68
N ASP A 120 3.71 -1.27 15.42
CA ASP A 120 2.87 -0.09 15.52
C ASP A 120 3.61 1.04 16.25
N PRO A 121 3.64 2.23 15.65
CA PRO A 121 4.39 3.34 16.21
C PRO A 121 3.72 3.93 17.46
N GLN A 122 4.52 4.13 18.51
CA GLN A 122 4.09 4.69 19.79
C GLN A 122 4.15 6.23 19.78
N TRP A 123 3.23 6.88 19.05
CA TRP A 123 3.26 8.33 18.81
C TRP A 123 2.97 9.23 20.01
N THR A 124 2.44 8.68 21.11
CA THR A 124 1.93 9.45 22.26
C THR A 124 2.89 9.55 23.44
N THR A 125 4.11 9.03 23.30
CA THR A 125 5.12 9.13 24.36
C THR A 125 5.47 10.60 24.65
N PRO A 126 5.55 11.05 25.93
CA PRO A 126 5.80 12.44 26.27
C PRO A 126 7.08 13.01 25.63
N GLY A 127 8.17 12.23 25.66
CA GLY A 127 9.45 12.62 25.07
C GLY A 127 9.36 12.89 23.57
N LEU A 128 8.58 12.09 22.82
CA LEU A 128 8.37 12.31 21.40
C LEU A 128 7.55 13.59 21.16
N LYS A 129 6.47 13.82 21.90
CA LYS A 129 5.63 15.02 21.73
C LYS A 129 6.40 16.31 22.02
N ASP A 130 7.28 16.31 23.00
CA ASP A 130 8.12 17.47 23.31
C ASP A 130 9.25 17.70 22.31
N ALA A 131 9.82 16.63 21.76
CA ALA A 131 10.77 16.74 20.64
C ALA A 131 10.08 17.26 19.37
N ALA A 132 8.90 16.72 19.04
CA ALA A 132 8.14 17.04 17.84
C ALA A 132 7.80 18.52 17.70
N ARG A 133 7.44 19.18 18.81
CA ARG A 133 7.12 20.63 18.84
C ARG A 133 8.30 21.54 18.48
N ARG A 134 9.53 21.01 18.49
CA ARG A 134 10.77 21.77 18.23
C ARG A 134 11.44 21.37 16.92
N MET A 135 10.81 20.48 16.15
CA MET A 135 11.36 19.96 14.91
C MET A 135 10.51 20.39 13.73
N HIS A 136 11.18 20.85 12.69
CA HIS A 136 10.63 21.00 11.35
C HIS A 136 11.35 20.04 10.40
N VAL A 137 10.58 19.28 9.62
CA VAL A 137 11.10 18.27 8.68
C VAL A 137 10.76 18.68 7.25
N LEU A 138 11.77 18.67 6.37
CA LEU A 138 11.55 18.79 4.92
C LEU A 138 11.49 17.40 4.30
N VAL A 139 10.42 17.07 3.59
CA VAL A 139 10.30 15.83 2.81
C VAL A 139 10.45 16.16 1.32
N ILE A 140 11.32 15.45 0.61
CA ILE A 140 11.59 15.68 -0.82
C ILE A 140 10.94 14.57 -1.64
N GLY A 141 9.87 14.90 -2.34
CA GLY A 141 9.07 13.98 -3.15
C GLY A 141 7.70 13.69 -2.53
N ALA A 142 6.65 13.76 -3.34
CA ALA A 142 5.24 13.48 -3.05
C ALA A 142 4.74 12.21 -3.78
N GLY A 143 5.64 11.25 -3.99
CA GLY A 143 5.30 9.87 -4.32
C GLY A 143 4.86 9.06 -3.10
N MET A 144 4.75 7.74 -3.26
CA MET A 144 4.32 6.83 -2.19
C MET A 144 5.08 7.07 -0.87
N SER A 145 6.42 7.01 -0.87
CA SER A 145 7.21 7.21 0.36
C SER A 145 7.02 8.58 0.99
N GLY A 146 6.84 9.62 0.18
CA GLY A 146 6.65 11.00 0.66
C GLY A 146 5.30 11.21 1.34
N LEU A 147 4.23 10.70 0.72
CA LEU A 147 2.89 10.73 1.31
C LEU A 147 2.85 9.94 2.62
N LEU A 148 3.41 8.72 2.64
CA LEU A 148 3.52 7.93 3.87
C LEU A 148 4.26 8.68 4.98
N THR A 149 5.39 9.31 4.63
CA THR A 149 6.19 10.10 5.58
C THR A 149 5.37 11.25 6.16
N GLY A 150 4.67 12.02 5.31
CA GLY A 150 3.81 13.11 5.76
C GLY A 150 2.68 12.64 6.70
N ILE A 151 2.08 11.48 6.43
CA ILE A 151 1.06 10.89 7.32
C ILE A 151 1.65 10.57 8.68
N ARG A 152 2.82 9.91 8.72
CA ARG A 152 3.45 9.53 9.99
C ARG A 152 3.95 10.74 10.78
N LEU A 153 4.49 11.77 10.11
CA LEU A 153 4.87 13.04 10.74
C LEU A 153 3.65 13.75 11.34
N THR A 154 2.52 13.75 10.62
CA THR A 154 1.24 14.29 11.13
C THR A 154 0.79 13.55 12.41
N GLN A 155 0.84 12.21 12.41
CA GLN A 155 0.48 11.40 13.59
C GLN A 155 1.43 11.64 14.79
N ALA A 156 2.73 11.78 14.52
CA ALA A 156 3.73 12.13 15.52
C ALA A 156 3.51 13.56 16.08
N GLY A 157 2.87 14.45 15.32
CA GLY A 157 2.70 15.87 15.65
C GLY A 157 3.95 16.70 15.38
N ILE A 158 4.78 16.25 14.43
CA ILE A 158 5.98 16.95 13.97
C ILE A 158 5.57 17.89 12.84
N ASP A 159 6.05 19.13 12.84
CA ASP A 159 5.80 20.05 11.73
C ASP A 159 6.68 19.71 10.53
N PHE A 160 6.12 19.85 9.34
CA PHE A 160 6.79 19.50 8.10
C PHE A 160 6.20 20.25 6.90
N GLU A 161 6.99 20.28 5.84
CA GLU A 161 6.56 20.56 4.48
C GLU A 161 7.12 19.49 3.53
N ILE A 162 6.40 19.26 2.42
CA ILE A 162 6.83 18.37 1.34
C ILE A 162 7.06 19.22 0.10
N VAL A 163 8.16 19.00 -0.62
CA VAL A 163 8.41 19.63 -1.93
C VAL A 163 8.42 18.54 -3.01
N ASP A 164 7.78 18.79 -4.15
CA ASP A 164 7.84 17.90 -5.31
C ASP A 164 7.98 18.69 -6.61
N LYS A 165 8.80 18.19 -7.53
CA LYS A 165 9.03 18.83 -8.84
C LYS A 165 7.80 18.79 -9.75
N ASN A 166 6.90 17.84 -9.53
CA ASN A 166 5.73 17.64 -10.36
C ASN A 166 4.56 18.51 -9.85
N ALA A 167 3.57 18.72 -10.71
CA ALA A 167 2.38 19.53 -10.40
C ALA A 167 1.31 18.80 -9.57
N ASP A 168 1.53 17.52 -9.26
CA ASP A 168 0.57 16.70 -8.50
C ASP A 168 1.30 15.58 -7.73
N VAL A 169 0.58 14.87 -6.87
CA VAL A 169 1.09 13.70 -6.14
C VAL A 169 1.16 12.46 -7.04
N GLY A 170 1.91 11.46 -6.60
CA GLY A 170 1.91 10.11 -7.19
C GLY A 170 3.28 9.62 -7.64
N GLY A 171 4.26 10.52 -7.80
CA GLY A 171 5.64 10.17 -8.14
C GLY A 171 5.71 9.32 -9.40
N THR A 172 6.22 8.08 -9.27
CA THR A 172 6.29 7.10 -10.38
C THR A 172 4.97 6.98 -11.15
N TRP A 173 3.83 6.95 -10.44
CA TRP A 173 2.52 6.82 -11.08
C TRP A 173 2.02 8.09 -11.73
N LEU A 174 2.58 9.25 -11.41
CA LEU A 174 2.28 10.49 -12.14
C LEU A 174 3.14 10.59 -13.41
N GLU A 175 4.41 10.20 -13.32
CA GLU A 175 5.38 10.34 -14.42
C GLU A 175 5.21 9.27 -15.50
N ASN A 176 4.84 8.03 -15.16
CA ASN A 176 4.86 6.94 -16.13
C ASN A 176 3.47 6.70 -16.76
N THR A 177 3.22 7.29 -17.92
CA THR A 177 1.90 7.23 -18.60
C THR A 177 1.92 6.43 -19.91
N TYR A 178 2.93 5.58 -20.12
CA TYR A 178 3.02 4.77 -21.32
C TYR A 178 1.89 3.71 -21.39
N PRO A 179 1.41 3.36 -22.61
CA PRO A 179 0.35 2.37 -22.75
C PRO A 179 0.69 1.04 -22.07
N GLY A 180 -0.22 0.54 -21.24
CA GLY A 180 -0.06 -0.72 -20.51
C GLY A 180 0.69 -0.61 -19.18
N CYS A 181 1.12 0.59 -18.76
CA CYS A 181 1.75 0.79 -17.44
C CYS A 181 0.84 0.29 -16.31
N ARG A 182 1.39 -0.58 -15.46
CA ARG A 182 0.70 -1.25 -14.36
C ARG A 182 1.71 -1.72 -13.31
N VAL A 183 1.19 -2.09 -12.15
CA VAL A 183 1.98 -2.71 -11.08
C VAL A 183 2.25 -4.19 -11.38
N ASP A 184 3.38 -4.69 -10.87
CA ASP A 184 3.81 -6.09 -10.93
C ASP A 184 3.48 -6.88 -9.65
N SER A 185 3.24 -6.16 -8.55
CA SER A 185 2.79 -6.66 -7.26
C SER A 185 1.26 -6.70 -7.18
N SER A 186 0.70 -7.70 -6.51
CA SER A 186 -0.75 -7.78 -6.31
C SER A 186 -1.27 -6.52 -5.62
N ASN A 187 -2.38 -5.97 -6.08
CA ASN A 187 -2.94 -4.75 -5.51
C ASN A 187 -3.29 -4.86 -4.02
N HIS A 188 -3.58 -6.07 -3.54
CA HIS A 188 -3.87 -6.31 -2.12
C HIS A 188 -2.68 -6.00 -1.21
N ILE A 189 -1.45 -6.08 -1.74
CA ILE A 189 -0.22 -5.71 -1.03
C ILE A 189 0.37 -4.37 -1.51
N TYR A 190 -0.17 -3.79 -2.58
CA TYR A 190 0.25 -2.50 -3.12
C TYR A 190 -0.65 -1.34 -2.62
N SER A 191 -0.84 -1.28 -1.30
CA SER A 191 -1.52 -0.20 -0.59
C SER A 191 -0.85 0.03 0.77
N TYR A 192 -1.19 1.11 1.47
CA TYR A 192 -0.69 1.25 2.84
C TYR A 192 -1.48 0.31 3.74
N SER A 193 -0.80 -0.37 4.67
CA SER A 193 -1.43 -1.33 5.57
C SER A 193 -2.59 -0.74 6.39
N PHE A 194 -2.54 0.56 6.69
CA PHE A 194 -3.59 1.31 7.39
C PHE A 194 -4.60 2.00 6.47
N GLU A 195 -4.39 1.96 5.16
CA GLU A 195 -5.28 2.53 4.14
C GLU A 195 -5.49 1.52 3.00
N PRO A 196 -6.06 0.34 3.31
CA PRO A 196 -6.33 -0.66 2.29
C PRO A 196 -7.40 -0.16 1.32
N ASN A 197 -7.28 -0.56 0.06
CA ASN A 197 -8.34 -0.40 -0.92
C ASN A 197 -8.96 -1.77 -1.24
N HIS A 198 -10.20 -1.97 -0.83
CA HIS A 198 -10.93 -3.23 -1.06
C HIS A 198 -11.61 -3.30 -2.43
N ASN A 199 -11.67 -2.18 -3.15
CA ASN A 199 -12.40 -2.05 -4.42
C ASN A 199 -11.45 -1.89 -5.62
N TRP A 200 -10.32 -2.60 -5.60
CA TRP A 200 -9.44 -2.62 -6.75
C TRP A 200 -10.15 -3.26 -7.97
N PRO A 201 -10.15 -2.60 -9.14
CA PRO A 201 -10.86 -3.12 -10.32
C PRO A 201 -10.12 -4.28 -11.00
N GLN A 202 -8.84 -4.50 -10.66
CA GLN A 202 -7.95 -5.50 -11.26
C GLN A 202 -7.08 -6.12 -10.17
N HIS A 203 -6.54 -7.33 -10.41
CA HIS A 203 -5.52 -7.92 -9.52
C HIS A 203 -4.18 -7.17 -9.58
N PHE A 204 -3.83 -6.67 -10.78
CA PHE A 204 -2.67 -5.83 -11.07
C PHE A 204 -3.13 -4.54 -11.74
N SER A 205 -3.36 -3.48 -10.97
CA SER A 205 -3.96 -2.24 -11.46
C SER A 205 -3.06 -1.48 -12.43
N THR A 206 -3.70 -0.81 -13.38
CA THR A 206 -3.06 0.14 -14.29
C THR A 206 -2.65 1.42 -13.56
N GLN A 207 -1.73 2.17 -14.17
CA GLN A 207 -1.26 3.45 -13.63
C GLN A 207 -2.38 4.43 -13.23
N PRO A 208 -3.45 4.67 -14.02
CA PRO A 208 -4.48 5.63 -13.63
C PRO A 208 -5.17 5.26 -12.32
N VAL A 209 -5.41 3.96 -12.10
CA VAL A 209 -6.05 3.44 -10.89
C VAL A 209 -5.16 3.66 -9.66
N LEU A 210 -3.85 3.46 -9.79
CA LEU A 210 -2.91 3.69 -8.69
C LEU A 210 -2.68 5.18 -8.43
N LEU A 211 -2.63 6.00 -9.47
CA LEU A 211 -2.55 7.45 -9.33
C LEU A 211 -3.76 7.99 -8.57
N ASP A 212 -4.97 7.52 -8.90
CA ASP A 212 -6.19 7.93 -8.21
C ASP A 212 -6.22 7.47 -6.75
N TYR A 213 -5.69 6.27 -6.44
CA TYR A 213 -5.50 5.84 -5.06
C TYR A 213 -4.60 6.82 -4.29
N PHE A 214 -3.41 7.17 -4.80
CA PHE A 214 -2.50 8.10 -4.11
C PHE A 214 -3.05 9.52 -4.00
N ARG A 215 -3.81 10.00 -5.00
CA ARG A 215 -4.57 11.25 -4.90
C ARG A 215 -5.62 11.19 -3.80
N GLY A 216 -6.35 10.08 -3.71
CA GLY A 216 -7.32 9.81 -2.65
C GLY A 216 -6.68 9.85 -1.27
N VAL A 217 -5.51 9.21 -1.10
CA VAL A 217 -4.75 9.28 0.16
C VAL A 217 -4.33 10.71 0.46
N ALA A 218 -3.70 11.43 -0.48
CA ALA A 218 -3.24 12.79 -0.26
C ALA A 218 -4.38 13.73 0.17
N ASN A 219 -5.58 13.55 -0.38
CA ASN A 219 -6.77 14.32 -0.01
C ASN A 219 -7.31 13.92 1.37
N ARG A 220 -7.45 12.61 1.65
CA ARG A 220 -8.00 12.07 2.90
C ARG A 220 -7.21 12.51 4.13
N TYR A 221 -5.89 12.55 3.99
CA TYR A 221 -4.98 12.97 5.07
C TYR A 221 -4.62 14.46 5.00
N ASP A 222 -5.28 15.22 4.12
CA ASP A 222 -5.09 16.66 3.94
C ASP A 222 -3.61 17.05 3.77
N LEU A 223 -2.87 16.23 3.01
CA LEU A 223 -1.44 16.44 2.79
C LEU A 223 -1.19 17.49 1.72
N ARG A 224 -2.12 17.72 0.79
CA ARG A 224 -1.95 18.70 -0.30
C ARG A 224 -1.60 20.09 0.20
N LYS A 225 -2.18 20.54 1.33
CA LYS A 225 -1.86 21.84 1.94
C LYS A 225 -0.43 21.92 2.51
N LYS A 226 0.21 20.77 2.71
CA LYS A 226 1.59 20.62 3.19
C LYS A 226 2.56 20.34 2.05
N ILE A 227 2.09 20.24 0.81
CA ILE A 227 2.92 19.97 -0.37
C ILE A 227 3.06 21.25 -1.20
N ARG A 228 4.30 21.61 -1.49
CA ARG A 228 4.67 22.62 -2.48
C ARG A 228 5.05 21.92 -3.77
N PHE A 229 4.14 21.99 -4.73
CA PHE A 229 4.32 21.43 -6.07
C PHE A 229 5.23 22.31 -6.92
N GLU A 230 5.67 21.77 -8.05
CA GLU A 230 6.54 22.45 -9.02
C GLU A 230 7.81 23.04 -8.37
N THR A 231 8.30 22.37 -7.31
CA THR A 231 9.43 22.82 -6.49
C THR A 231 10.50 21.73 -6.44
N SER A 232 11.68 21.99 -7.00
CA SER A 232 12.83 21.07 -6.96
C SER A 232 13.87 21.48 -5.92
N VAL A 233 14.48 20.51 -5.25
CA VAL A 233 15.64 20.74 -4.39
C VAL A 233 16.91 20.69 -5.23
N GLU A 234 17.75 21.70 -5.12
CA GLU A 234 19.03 21.79 -5.85
C GLU A 234 20.23 21.48 -4.94
N GLU A 235 20.18 21.95 -3.69
CA GLU A 235 21.30 21.85 -2.75
C GLU A 235 20.82 21.69 -1.31
N MET A 236 21.54 20.91 -0.52
CA MET A 236 21.34 20.76 0.92
C MET A 236 22.68 20.91 1.64
N VAL A 237 22.79 21.88 2.54
CA VAL A 237 24.01 22.15 3.31
C VAL A 237 23.70 22.06 4.81
N TRP A 238 24.42 21.21 5.52
CA TRP A 238 24.33 21.11 6.97
C TRP A 238 25.08 22.27 7.64
N ASP A 239 24.42 22.93 8.59
CA ASP A 239 25.00 23.95 9.47
C ASP A 239 25.20 23.35 10.86
N GLU A 240 26.43 22.95 11.15
CA GLU A 240 26.83 22.39 12.45
C GLU A 240 26.56 23.33 13.63
N GLY A 241 26.73 24.64 13.43
CA GLY A 241 26.58 25.63 14.50
C GLY A 241 25.14 25.80 14.96
N ARG A 242 24.18 25.56 14.06
CA ARG A 242 22.74 25.67 14.32
C ARG A 242 22.02 24.33 14.39
N ALA A 243 22.69 23.24 14.04
CA ALA A 243 22.12 21.91 13.89
C ALA A 243 20.87 21.88 12.98
N VAL A 244 20.99 22.51 11.80
CA VAL A 244 19.93 22.57 10.79
C VAL A 244 20.48 22.35 9.38
N TRP A 245 19.61 21.88 8.50
CA TRP A 245 19.82 21.88 7.06
C TRP A 245 19.35 23.20 6.47
N ASN A 246 20.22 23.84 5.68
CA ASN A 246 19.85 24.91 4.77
C ASN A 246 19.66 24.29 3.38
N VAL A 247 18.43 24.31 2.88
CA VAL A 247 18.05 23.65 1.63
C VAL A 247 17.69 24.71 0.60
N THR A 248 18.39 24.73 -0.52
CA THR A 248 18.08 25.61 -1.65
C THR A 248 17.09 24.91 -2.56
N VAL A 249 15.95 25.55 -2.80
CA VAL A 249 14.89 25.04 -3.69
C VAL A 249 14.64 26.01 -4.84
N ASN A 250 14.29 25.44 -5.99
CA ASN A 250 13.82 26.17 -7.16
C ASN A 250 12.30 26.06 -7.24
N THR A 251 11.63 27.20 -7.29
CA THR A 251 10.18 27.33 -7.44
C THR A 251 9.85 28.05 -8.75
N PRO A 252 8.58 28.09 -9.19
CA PRO A 252 8.19 28.90 -10.34
C PRO A 252 8.44 30.41 -10.15
N ALA A 253 8.54 30.88 -8.90
CA ALA A 253 8.83 32.27 -8.55
C ALA A 253 10.35 32.59 -8.45
N GLY A 254 11.21 31.57 -8.54
CA GLY A 254 12.66 31.69 -8.39
C GLY A 254 13.24 30.79 -7.31
N SER A 255 14.51 31.00 -7.00
CA SER A 255 15.23 30.23 -5.99
C SER A 255 15.05 30.82 -4.59
N GLU A 256 14.85 29.96 -3.59
CA GLU A 256 14.70 30.33 -2.20
C GLU A 256 15.34 29.30 -1.26
N LYS A 257 15.40 29.62 0.04
CA LYS A 257 15.98 28.74 1.06
C LYS A 257 14.93 28.28 2.07
N ILE A 258 14.92 26.98 2.34
CA ILE A 258 14.17 26.32 3.41
C ILE A 258 15.16 25.92 4.50
N VAL A 259 14.77 26.07 5.77
CA VAL A 259 15.55 25.61 6.92
C VAL A 259 14.78 24.49 7.63
N ALA A 260 15.42 23.34 7.82
CA ALA A 260 14.81 22.19 8.48
C ALA A 260 15.77 21.52 9.47
N ASN A 261 15.25 20.94 10.54
CA ASN A 261 16.06 20.14 11.48
C ASN A 261 16.42 18.78 10.88
N SER A 262 15.58 18.26 9.97
CA SER A 262 15.83 17.00 9.29
C SER A 262 15.28 17.04 7.87
N VAL A 263 15.94 16.32 6.97
CA VAL A 263 15.50 16.18 5.58
C VAL A 263 15.30 14.71 5.27
N ILE A 264 14.16 14.36 4.68
CA ILE A 264 13.83 13.00 4.25
C ILE A 264 13.75 12.96 2.72
N THR A 265 14.62 12.17 2.09
CA THR A 265 14.64 12.00 0.65
C THR A 265 13.68 10.88 0.21
N ALA A 266 12.54 11.27 -0.32
CA ALA A 266 11.49 10.39 -0.86
C ALA A 266 11.38 10.48 -2.39
N VAL A 267 12.52 10.73 -3.06
CA VAL A 267 12.59 11.03 -4.50
C VAL A 267 12.30 9.83 -5.41
N GLY A 268 12.27 8.61 -4.87
CA GLY A 268 12.07 7.38 -5.62
C GLY A 268 13.35 6.89 -6.34
N GLN A 269 13.41 5.60 -6.63
CA GLN A 269 14.60 4.96 -7.23
C GLN A 269 14.66 5.10 -8.75
N LEU A 270 13.52 5.31 -9.43
CA LEU A 270 13.37 5.24 -10.88
C LEU A 270 12.70 6.50 -11.45
N ASN A 271 13.28 7.67 -11.18
CA ASN A 271 12.70 8.98 -11.51
C ASN A 271 13.49 9.79 -12.56
N ARG A 272 14.71 9.36 -12.92
CA ARG A 272 15.56 10.02 -13.93
C ARG A 272 15.80 9.05 -15.09
N PRO A 273 15.22 9.31 -16.28
CA PRO A 273 15.44 8.46 -17.44
C PRO A 273 16.91 8.42 -17.84
N ARG A 274 17.50 7.23 -17.90
CA ARG A 274 18.83 7.01 -18.48
C ARG A 274 18.68 6.74 -19.97
N LEU A 275 18.98 7.74 -20.78
CA LEU A 275 18.95 7.59 -22.23
C LEU A 275 20.15 6.75 -22.70
N PRO A 276 19.96 5.79 -23.63
CA PRO A 276 21.06 4.99 -24.13
C PRO A 276 21.99 5.85 -25.00
N ASP A 277 23.29 5.59 -24.89
CA ASP A 277 24.31 6.24 -25.73
C ASP A 277 24.39 5.55 -27.09
N VAL A 278 23.51 5.97 -27.99
CA VAL A 278 23.44 5.46 -29.38
C VAL A 278 23.85 6.57 -30.33
N LYS A 279 24.96 6.38 -31.04
CA LYS A 279 25.45 7.35 -32.03
C LYS A 279 24.38 7.62 -33.09
N GLY A 280 24.01 8.89 -33.27
CA GLY A 280 23.02 9.28 -34.27
C GLY A 280 21.58 9.26 -33.79
N ARG A 281 21.32 8.98 -32.50
CA ARG A 281 20.00 9.11 -31.88
C ARG A 281 19.40 10.50 -32.09
N GLU A 282 20.24 11.54 -32.04
CA GLU A 282 19.87 12.94 -32.26
C GLU A 282 19.42 13.24 -33.70
N ARG A 283 19.76 12.37 -34.66
CA ARG A 283 19.39 12.53 -36.08
C ARG A 283 18.06 11.86 -36.44
N PHE A 284 17.42 11.17 -35.49
CA PHE A 284 16.13 10.55 -35.69
C PHE A 284 15.04 11.62 -35.91
N LYS A 285 14.37 11.58 -37.06
CA LYS A 285 13.33 12.56 -37.44
C LYS A 285 11.91 12.14 -37.09
N GLY A 286 11.72 10.91 -36.62
CA GLY A 286 10.41 10.43 -36.14
C GLY A 286 10.10 10.94 -34.74
N ARG A 287 8.87 10.69 -34.25
CA ARG A 287 8.49 11.03 -32.88
C ARG A 287 9.20 10.08 -31.90
N PRO A 288 10.08 10.56 -30.99
CA PRO A 288 10.67 9.71 -29.97
C PRO A 288 9.60 9.25 -28.97
N SER A 289 9.59 7.97 -28.63
CA SER A 289 8.80 7.42 -27.54
C SER A 289 9.66 7.29 -26.30
N THR A 290 9.90 8.40 -25.60
CA THR A 290 10.52 8.38 -24.26
C THR A 290 9.44 8.65 -23.21
N PRO A 291 9.40 7.89 -22.10
CA PRO A 291 8.66 8.31 -20.90
C PRO A 291 9.13 9.72 -20.50
N PRO A 292 8.28 10.55 -19.89
CA PRO A 292 8.54 11.98 -19.78
C PRO A 292 9.85 12.24 -19.03
N SER A 293 10.78 12.86 -19.74
CA SER A 293 11.95 13.50 -19.16
C SER A 293 11.52 14.88 -18.67
N GLY A 294 11.67 15.14 -17.38
CA GLY A 294 11.85 16.51 -16.90
C GLY A 294 13.09 17.15 -17.56
N PRO A 295 13.27 18.48 -17.44
CA PRO A 295 14.40 19.15 -18.06
C PRO A 295 15.71 18.49 -17.62
N THR A 296 16.49 18.01 -18.58
CA THR A 296 17.86 17.58 -18.38
C THR A 296 18.69 18.82 -18.08
N THR A 297 18.88 19.14 -16.81
CA THR A 297 19.99 20.00 -16.40
C THR A 297 21.26 19.16 -16.46
N SER A 298 22.14 19.51 -17.38
CA SER A 298 23.53 19.07 -17.37
C SER A 298 24.25 19.80 -16.23
N THR A 299 24.60 19.07 -15.19
CA THR A 299 25.71 19.38 -14.28
C THR A 299 26.36 18.07 -13.87
#